data_AF-A0A645BCX5-F1
#
_entry.id   AF-A0A645BCX5-F1
#
_cell.length_a   1.000
_cell.length_b   1.000
_cell.length_c   1.000
_cell.angle_alpha   90.00
_cell.angle_beta   90.00
_cell.angle_gamma   90.00
#
_symmetry.space_group_name_H-M   'P 1'
#
loop_
_entity.id
_entity.type
_entity.pdbx_description
1 polymer ?
#
loop_
_entity_poly.entity_id
_entity_poly.type
_entity_poly.pdbx_seq_one_letter_code
_entity_poly.pdbx_strand_id
1 'polypeptide(L)' 'MGHSPNTQLYKGQLEMDERGYLKIDGKLQTSVAGVFAAGEVADSTYKQVVTSAGMGAAAAIQALHFLEE' A
#
# COMPACT_ATOMS: atom_id res chain seq x y z
N MET A 1 -4.19 -18.88 -12.83
CA MET A 1 -3.60 -18.82 -11.48
C MET A 1 -3.23 -17.37 -11.20
N GLY A 2 -4.17 -16.58 -10.70
CA GLY A 2 -3.98 -15.14 -10.46
C GLY A 2 -3.58 -14.87 -9.02
N HIS A 3 -2.56 -14.06 -8.79
CA HIS A 3 -2.23 -13.57 -7.45
C HIS A 3 -3.33 -12.65 -6.94
N SER A 4 -3.97 -13.09 -5.86
CA SER A 4 -4.89 -12.27 -5.08
C SER A 4 -4.11 -11.70 -3.89
N PRO A 5 -4.02 -10.37 -3.74
CA PRO A 5 -3.34 -9.77 -2.60
C PRO A 5 -4.13 -10.07 -1.31
N ASN A 6 -3.43 -10.15 -0.18
CA ASN A 6 -4.01 -10.43 1.14
C ASN A 6 -4.72 -9.18 1.72
N THR A 7 -5.71 -8.66 1.01
CA THR A 7 -6.40 -7.39 1.32
C THR A 7 -7.83 -7.53 1.80
N GLN A 8 -8.37 -8.75 1.88
CA GLN A 8 -9.79 -8.99 2.19
C GLN A 8 -10.25 -8.30 3.48
N LEU A 9 -9.37 -8.23 4.50
CA LEU A 9 -9.65 -7.55 5.76
C LEU A 9 -10.00 -6.06 5.60
N TYR A 10 -9.47 -5.41 4.57
CA TYR A 10 -9.60 -3.96 4.35
C TYR A 10 -10.73 -3.59 3.38
N LYS A 11 -11.48 -4.57 2.87
CA LYS A 11 -12.55 -4.33 1.91
C LYS A 11 -13.62 -3.40 2.51
N GLY A 12 -13.92 -2.31 1.80
CA GLY A 12 -14.87 -1.29 2.25
C GLY A 12 -14.31 -0.33 3.32
N GLN A 13 -13.07 -0.52 3.75
CA GLN A 13 -12.37 0.38 4.67
C GLN A 13 -11.32 1.22 3.94
N LEU A 14 -10.60 0.60 3.00
CA LEU A 14 -9.62 1.26 2.13
C LEU A 14 -10.05 1.13 0.67
N GLU A 15 -9.74 2.14 -0.13
CA GLU A 15 -9.92 2.07 -1.58
C GLU A 15 -9.05 1.00 -2.21
N MET A 16 -9.65 0.24 -3.13
CA MET A 16 -9.02 -0.85 -3.84
C MET A 16 -9.25 -0.71 -5.34
N ASP A 17 -8.34 -1.29 -6.13
CA ASP A 17 -8.60 -1.52 -7.54
C ASP A 17 -9.51 -2.74 -7.77
N GLU A 18 -9.94 -2.94 -9.02
CA GLU A 18 -10.81 -4.06 -9.41
C GLU A 18 -10.16 -5.44 -9.18
N ARG A 19 -8.84 -5.47 -9.01
CA ARG A 19 -8.05 -6.69 -8.77
C ARG A 19 -7.77 -6.92 -7.28
N GLY A 20 -8.25 -6.03 -6.41
CA GLY A 20 -8.14 -6.12 -4.95
C GLY A 20 -6.86 -5.52 -4.36
N TYR A 21 -6.02 -4.83 -5.12
CA TYR A 21 -4.84 -4.14 -4.58
C TYR A 21 -5.26 -2.84 -3.91
N LEU A 22 -4.56 -2.46 -2.84
CA LEU A 22 -4.79 -1.18 -2.18
C LEU A 22 -4.34 -0.05 -3.10
N LYS A 23 -5.22 0.95 -3.30
CA LYS A 23 -4.84 2.16 -4.01
C LYS A 23 -4.00 3.04 -3.11
N ILE A 24 -2.88 3.50 -3.66
CA ILE A 24 -1.98 4.46 -3.02
C ILE A 24 -1.67 5.61 -3.96
N ASP A 25 -1.35 6.77 -3.40
CA ASP A 25 -0.81 7.90 -4.14
C ASP A 25 0.73 7.81 -4.29
N GLY A 26 1.35 8.85 -4.86
CA GLY A 26 2.80 8.93 -5.03
C GLY A 26 3.61 8.98 -3.72
N LYS A 27 2.92 9.13 -2.57
CA LYS A 27 3.49 9.18 -1.22
C LYS A 27 3.13 7.95 -0.39
N LEU A 28 2.60 6.89 -1.03
CA LEU A 28 2.18 5.65 -0.39
C LEU A 28 1.00 5.79 0.58
N GLN A 29 0.26 6.91 0.49
CA GLN A 29 -0.94 7.15 1.29
C GLN A 29 -2.13 6.41 0.69
N THR A 30 -2.94 5.80 1.55
CA THR A 30 -4.22 5.20 1.15
C THR A 30 -5.34 6.24 1.15
N SER A 31 -6.59 5.81 0.92
CA SER A 31 -7.77 6.66 1.02
C SER A 31 -8.08 7.16 2.45
N VAL A 32 -7.41 6.62 3.46
CA VAL A 32 -7.58 7.03 4.87
C VAL A 32 -6.32 7.72 5.36
N ALA A 33 -6.46 8.94 5.87
CA ALA A 33 -5.36 9.72 6.42
C ALA A 33 -4.67 8.96 7.57
N GLY A 34 -3.33 8.94 7.57
CA GLY A 34 -2.52 8.19 8.52
C GLY A 34 -2.40 6.70 8.23
N VAL A 35 -3.05 6.18 7.18
CA VAL A 35 -2.91 4.79 6.74
C VAL A 35 -2.11 4.73 5.45
N PHE A 36 -1.03 3.95 5.49
CA PHE A 36 -0.08 3.77 4.38
C PHE A 36 -0.04 2.30 3.96
N ALA A 37 0.26 2.04 2.69
CA ALA A 37 0.43 0.69 2.17
C ALA A 37 1.71 0.57 1.33
N ALA A 38 2.38 -0.57 1.46
CA ALA A 38 3.66 -0.83 0.79
C ALA A 38 3.81 -2.31 0.43
N GLY A 39 4.59 -2.58 -0.61
CA GLY A 39 4.83 -3.93 -1.11
C GLY A 39 3.71 -4.47 -1.99
N GLU A 40 3.71 -5.79 -2.20
CA GLU A 40 2.80 -6.47 -3.14
C GLU A 40 1.33 -6.10 -2.97
N VAL A 41 0.89 -5.78 -1.74
CA VAL A 41 -0.48 -5.36 -1.44
C VAL A 41 -0.93 -4.11 -2.23
N ALA A 42 0.03 -3.26 -2.63
CA ALA A 42 -0.18 -1.99 -3.33
C ALA A 42 0.63 -1.89 -4.65
N ASP A 43 1.47 -2.88 -4.97
CA ASP A 43 2.22 -2.97 -6.23
C ASP A 43 1.67 -4.12 -7.07
N SER A 44 0.76 -3.82 -7.99
CA SER A 44 0.19 -4.84 -8.88
C SER A 44 1.07 -5.16 -10.11
N THR A 45 2.18 -4.43 -10.28
CA THR A 45 3.04 -4.44 -11.45
C THR A 45 4.29 -5.27 -11.23
N TYR A 46 5.16 -4.88 -10.31
CA TYR A 46 6.50 -5.47 -10.18
C TYR A 46 6.52 -6.66 -9.23
N LYS A 47 5.94 -6.52 -8.03
CA LYS A 47 5.79 -7.60 -7.05
C LYS A 47 7.12 -8.32 -6.76
N GLN A 48 8.17 -7.53 -6.60
CA GLN A 48 9.50 -8.03 -6.30
C GLN A 48 9.86 -7.72 -4.85
N VAL A 49 10.74 -8.55 -4.29
CA VAL A 49 11.24 -8.37 -2.91
C VAL A 49 11.89 -7.00 -2.75
N VAL A 50 12.73 -6.60 -3.71
CA VAL A 50 13.46 -5.32 -3.64
C VAL A 50 12.54 -4.11 -3.79
N THR A 51 11.53 -4.17 -4.66
CA THR A 51 10.55 -3.07 -4.78
C THR A 51 9.71 -2.95 -3.53
N SER A 52 9.29 -4.09 -2.96
CA SER A 52 8.52 -4.12 -1.72
C SER A 52 9.29 -3.56 -0.53
N ALA A 53 10.56 -3.90 -0.40
CA ALA A 53 11.43 -3.36 0.65
C ALA A 53 11.60 -1.84 0.53
N GLY A 54 11.83 -1.34 -0.69
CA GLY A 54 11.95 0.10 -0.94
C GLY A 54 10.66 0.87 -0.62
N MET A 55 9.51 0.34 -1.02
CA MET A 55 8.21 0.90 -0.66
C MET A 55 8.00 0.89 0.86
N GLY A 56 8.38 -0.18 1.55
CA GLY A 56 8.26 -0.28 3.00
C GLY A 56 9.04 0.81 3.74
N ALA A 57 10.28 1.06 3.31
CA ALA A 57 11.10 2.14 3.86
C ALA A 57 10.48 3.53 3.60
N ALA A 58 9.99 3.78 2.38
CA ALA A 58 9.32 5.03 2.05
C ALA A 58 8.02 5.24 2.85
N ALA A 59 7.21 4.18 3.04
CA ALA A 59 5.98 4.27 3.81
C ALA A 59 6.26 4.56 5.30
N ALA A 60 7.33 4.01 5.85
CA ALA A 60 7.76 4.30 7.22
C ALA A 60 8.16 5.77 7.41
N ILE A 61 8.91 6.35 6.46
CA ILE A 61 9.27 7.78 6.47
C ILE A 61 8.01 8.64 6.39
N GLN A 62 7.06 8.27 5.53
CA GLN A 62 5.82 9.00 5.37
C GLN A 62 4.90 8.92 6.59
N ALA A 63 4.85 7.75 7.24
CA ALA A 63 4.17 7.58 8.51
C ALA A 63 4.82 8.43 9.62
N LEU A 64 6.17 8.51 9.65
CA LEU A 64 6.87 9.37 10.60
C LEU A 64 6.50 10.84 10.40
N HIS A 65 6.59 11.36 9.17
CA HIS A 65 6.20 12.73 8.86
C HIS A 65 4.76 13.04 9.28
N PHE A 66 3.82 12.12 9.05
CA PHE A 66 2.42 12.29 9.46
C PHE A 66 2.22 12.39 10.98
N LEU A 67 3.09 11.74 11.78
CA LEU A 67 3.03 11.81 13.24
C LEU A 67 3.68 13.07 13.81
N GLU A 68 4.58 13.70 13.05
CA GLU A 68 5.27 14.93 13.43
C GLU A 68 4.49 16.20 13.07
N GLU A 69 3.46 16.08 12.23
CA GLU A 69 2.47 17.12 11.91
C GLU A 69 1.34 17.20 12.94
#